data_AF-A0A7X6A9F0-F1
#
_entry.id   AF-A0A7X6A9F0-F1
#
_cell.length_a   1.000
_cell.length_b   1.000
_cell.length_c   1.000
_cell.angle_alpha   90.00
_cell.angle_beta   90.00
_cell.angle_gamma   90.00
#
_symmetry.space_group_name_H-M   'P 1'
#
loop_
_entity.id
_entity.type
_entity.pdbx_description
1 polymer ?
#
loop_
_entity_poly.entity_id
_entity_poly.type
_entity_poly.pdbx_seq_one_letter_code
_entity_poly.pdbx_strand_id
1 'polypeptide(L)'
;MPRTIERTRRAILFGLTFAVLLALPGASLAQDAGDRVPGERWMQYADVRQAGFDPAALEAARETWESLPSSAFLVIADGAVVAAWGEVERRFMCHSVRKSFLSALYGIYW
;
A
#
# COMPACT_ATOMS: atom_id res chain seq x y z
N MET A 1 -36.64 24.69 42.38
CA MET A 1 -36.97 23.83 41.22
C MET A 1 -35.91 23.99 40.09
N PRO A 2 -34.62 23.59 40.26
CA PRO A 2 -33.58 23.83 39.23
C PRO A 2 -33.00 22.56 38.56
N ARG A 3 -33.28 21.36 39.08
CA ARG A 3 -32.58 20.11 38.70
C ARG A 3 -32.97 19.51 37.34
N THR A 4 -34.07 19.98 36.74
CA THR A 4 -34.62 19.41 35.50
C THR A 4 -33.93 19.96 34.25
N ILE A 5 -33.46 21.22 34.28
CA ILE A 5 -32.88 21.92 33.12
C ILE A 5 -31.47 21.42 32.80
N GLU A 6 -30.67 21.06 33.82
CA GLU A 6 -29.32 20.51 33.63
C GLU A 6 -29.32 19.10 33.03
N ARG A 7 -30.33 18.28 33.34
CA ARG A 7 -30.51 16.94 32.76
C ARG A 7 -30.81 17.00 31.28
N THR A 8 -31.69 17.91 30.86
CA THR A 8 -32.04 18.09 29.45
C THR A 8 -30.87 18.65 28.65
N ARG A 9 -30.10 19.59 29.22
CA ARG A 9 -28.87 20.12 28.60
C ARG A 9 -27.80 19.05 28.42
N ARG A 10 -27.57 18.19 29.43
CA ARG A 10 -26.62 17.08 29.35
C ARG A 10 -27.06 16.02 28.33
N ALA A 11 -28.35 15.69 28.26
CA ALA A 11 -28.88 14.74 27.27
C ALA A 11 -28.75 15.27 25.82
N ILE A 12 -29.00 16.57 25.61
CA ILE A 12 -28.81 17.21 24.30
C ILE A 12 -27.32 17.26 23.91
N LEU A 13 -26.43 17.59 24.86
CA LEU A 13 -24.98 17.59 24.65
C LEU A 13 -24.44 16.18 24.32
N PHE A 14 -24.92 15.13 25.01
CA PHE A 14 -24.56 13.74 24.71
C PHE A 14 -25.14 13.23 23.38
N GLY A 15 -26.35 13.66 23.02
CA GLY A 15 -26.96 13.34 21.72
C GLY A 15 -26.23 14.00 20.55
N LEU A 16 -25.78 15.25 20.72
CA LEU A 16 -25.00 15.98 19.71
C LEU A 16 -23.60 15.40 19.52
N THR A 17 -22.90 15.01 20.59
CA THR A 17 -21.59 14.34 20.46
C THR A 17 -21.70 12.95 19.85
N PHE A 18 -22.77 12.19 20.15
CA PHE A 18 -23.02 10.90 19.52
C PHE A 18 -23.37 11.03 18.03
N ALA A 19 -24.13 12.05 17.64
CA ALA A 19 -24.45 12.34 16.24
C ALA A 19 -23.22 12.79 15.44
N VAL A 20 -22.31 13.57 16.04
CA VAL A 20 -21.03 13.96 15.39
C VAL A 20 -20.11 12.75 15.20
N LEU A 21 -20.11 11.79 16.13
CA LEU A 21 -19.31 10.57 16.02
C LEU A 21 -19.86 9.60 14.96
N LEU A 22 -21.19 9.58 14.74
CA LEU A 22 -21.85 8.74 13.73
C LEU A 22 -21.85 9.37 12.31
N ALA A 23 -21.72 10.71 12.22
CA ALA A 23 -21.72 11.47 10.98
C ALA A 23 -20.32 11.74 10.41
N LEU A 24 -19.26 11.23 11.06
CA LEU A 24 -17.98 11.06 10.38
C LEU A 24 -18.25 10.06 9.26
N PRO A 25 -18.25 10.46 7.98
CA PRO A 25 -18.21 9.47 6.92
C PRO A 25 -17.05 8.55 7.27
N GLY A 26 -17.25 7.24 7.13
CA GLY A 26 -16.14 6.32 7.00
C GLY A 26 -15.37 6.77 5.76
N ALA A 27 -14.58 7.83 5.90
CA ALA A 27 -13.60 8.26 4.97
C ALA A 27 -12.66 7.07 4.96
N SER A 28 -12.85 6.22 3.95
CA SER A 28 -11.86 5.26 3.58
C SER A 28 -10.55 6.02 3.59
N LEU A 29 -9.65 5.69 4.52
CA LEU A 29 -8.25 6.05 4.42
C LEU A 29 -7.60 5.23 3.28
N ALA A 30 -8.34 4.91 2.22
CA ALA A 30 -7.75 4.90 0.90
C ALA A 30 -7.27 6.33 0.68
N GLN A 31 -6.06 6.61 1.17
CA GLN A 31 -5.26 7.68 0.59
C GLN A 31 -5.43 7.53 -0.91
N ASP A 32 -5.85 8.61 -1.57
CA ASP A 32 -5.73 8.72 -3.01
C ASP A 32 -4.24 8.49 -3.29
N ALA A 33 -3.89 7.24 -3.58
CA ALA A 33 -2.58 6.81 -3.98
C ALA A 33 -2.44 7.36 -5.39
N GLY A 34 -2.25 8.68 -5.50
CA GLY A 34 -2.30 9.40 -6.75
C GLY A 34 -1.55 8.61 -7.80
N ASP A 35 -2.22 8.35 -8.93
CA ASP A 35 -1.95 7.25 -9.87
C ASP A 35 -0.49 6.79 -9.86
N ARG A 36 -0.16 5.80 -9.00
CA ARG A 36 1.20 5.25 -8.85
C ARG A 36 1.46 4.25 -9.97
N VAL A 37 1.27 4.73 -11.20
CA VAL A 37 1.53 3.98 -12.41
C VAL A 37 2.99 4.21 -12.83
N PRO A 38 3.69 3.16 -13.29
CA PRO A 38 5.06 3.32 -13.77
C PRO A 38 5.17 4.26 -14.98
N GLY A 39 6.05 5.27 -14.87
CA GLY A 39 6.49 6.11 -15.99
C GLY A 39 7.87 5.71 -16.51
N GLU A 40 8.67 6.67 -17.01
CA GLU A 40 10.08 6.43 -17.36
C GLU A 40 10.90 5.95 -16.17
N ARG A 41 10.56 6.43 -14.97
CA ARG A 41 11.09 5.97 -13.70
C ARG A 41 9.94 5.55 -12.81
N TRP A 42 10.16 4.48 -12.07
CA TRP A 42 9.21 4.03 -11.06
C TRP A 42 9.36 4.90 -9.82
N MET A 43 8.23 5.24 -9.19
CA MET A 43 8.26 5.84 -7.86
C MET A 43 8.85 4.83 -6.87
N GLN A 44 9.62 5.33 -5.90
CA GLN A 44 10.21 4.51 -4.85
C GLN A 44 9.88 5.12 -3.50
N TYR A 45 9.57 4.28 -2.52
CA TYR A 45 9.34 4.73 -1.15
C TYR A 45 10.63 5.29 -0.56
N ALA A 46 10.58 6.50 -0.02
CA ALA A 46 11.68 7.08 0.74
C ALA A 46 11.84 6.41 2.11
N ASP A 47 10.72 5.99 2.72
CA ASP A 47 10.70 5.14 3.91
C ASP A 47 9.77 3.95 3.65
N VAL A 48 10.33 2.75 3.68
CA VAL A 48 9.61 1.49 3.42
C VAL A 48 8.48 1.22 4.43
N ARG A 49 8.52 1.84 5.61
CA ARG A 49 7.42 1.79 6.58
C ARG A 49 6.13 2.39 6.05
N GLN A 50 6.22 3.35 5.12
CA GLN A 50 5.04 3.92 4.45
C GLN A 50 4.32 2.89 3.58
N ALA A 51 5.05 1.88 3.09
CA ALA A 51 4.50 0.73 2.38
C ALA A 51 4.06 -0.41 3.32
N GLY A 52 4.19 -0.23 4.64
CA GLY A 52 3.88 -1.25 5.64
C GLY A 52 4.99 -2.29 5.87
N PHE A 53 6.20 -2.05 5.38
CA PHE A 53 7.33 -2.96 5.55
C PHE A 53 8.16 -2.60 6.80
N ASP A 54 8.61 -3.62 7.53
CA ASP A 54 9.63 -3.48 8.56
C ASP A 54 11.02 -3.42 7.90
N PRO A 55 11.80 -2.34 8.08
CA PRO A 55 13.14 -2.22 7.51
C PRO A 55 14.09 -3.33 7.97
N ALA A 56 13.99 -3.82 9.21
CA ALA A 56 14.88 -4.87 9.70
C ALA A 56 14.61 -6.20 9.01
N ALA A 57 13.33 -6.55 8.82
CA ALA A 57 12.94 -7.73 8.06
C ALA A 57 13.33 -7.62 6.57
N LEU A 58 13.21 -6.43 5.98
CA LEU A 58 13.62 -6.20 4.58
C LEU A 58 15.14 -6.35 4.41
N GLU A 59 15.92 -5.92 5.40
CA GLU A 59 17.37 -6.10 5.40
C GLU A 59 17.77 -7.58 5.53
N ALA A 60 17.13 -8.35 6.42
CA ALA A 60 17.35 -9.79 6.50
C ALA A 60 16.99 -10.52 5.19
N ALA A 61 15.96 -10.04 4.48
CA ALA A 61 15.62 -10.54 3.15
C ALA A 61 16.70 -10.19 2.12
N ARG A 62 17.34 -9.00 2.23
CA ARG A 62 18.48 -8.60 1.39
C ARG A 62 19.67 -9.53 1.60
N GLU A 63 20.05 -9.79 2.85
CA GLU A 63 21.15 -10.72 3.18
C GLU A 63 20.89 -12.14 2.62
N THR A 64 19.64 -12.60 2.71
CA THR A 64 19.24 -13.88 2.13
C THR A 64 19.38 -13.86 0.61
N TRP A 65 18.89 -12.81 -0.06
CA TRP A 65 19.02 -12.66 -1.51
C TRP A 65 20.49 -12.61 -1.96
N GLU A 66 21.36 -11.92 -1.24
CA GLU A 66 22.80 -11.83 -1.57
C GLU A 66 23.50 -13.19 -1.51
N SER A 67 22.98 -14.13 -0.73
CA SER A 67 23.48 -15.51 -0.69
C SER A 67 23.02 -16.39 -1.87
N LEU A 68 21.99 -15.96 -2.61
CA LEU A 68 21.42 -16.71 -3.73
C LEU A 68 22.12 -16.37 -5.04
N PRO A 69 22.27 -17.34 -5.98
CA PRO A 69 22.81 -17.08 -7.31
C PRO A 69 21.75 -16.42 -8.22
N SER A 70 21.22 -15.26 -7.81
CA SER A 70 20.15 -14.52 -8.49
C SER A 70 20.65 -13.17 -9.00
N SER A 71 20.27 -12.78 -10.22
CA SER A 71 20.79 -11.55 -10.84
C SER A 71 20.07 -10.26 -10.42
N ALA A 72 18.80 -10.35 -10.01
CA ALA A 72 17.99 -9.19 -9.64
C ALA A 72 16.85 -9.59 -8.69
N PHE A 73 16.38 -8.63 -7.90
CA PHE A 73 15.23 -8.76 -7.00
C PHE A 73 14.46 -7.44 -6.95
N LEU A 74 13.13 -7.51 -7.02
CA LEU A 74 12.26 -6.33 -7.08
C LEU A 74 11.00 -6.57 -6.25
N VAL A 75 10.68 -5.63 -5.36
CA VAL A 75 9.45 -5.61 -4.55
C VAL A 75 8.71 -4.31 -4.83
N ILE A 76 7.44 -4.43 -5.21
CA ILE A 76 6.55 -3.32 -5.49
C ILE A 76 5.33 -3.45 -4.59
N ALA A 77 4.96 -2.36 -3.92
CA ALA A 77 3.76 -2.27 -3.10
C ALA A 77 2.98 -1.02 -3.48
N ASP A 78 1.69 -1.19 -3.78
CA ASP A 78 0.81 -0.09 -4.17
C ASP A 78 1.40 0.79 -5.30
N GLY A 79 1.92 0.14 -6.35
CA GLY A 79 2.46 0.82 -7.54
C GLY A 79 3.85 1.45 -7.39
N ALA A 80 4.44 1.48 -6.19
CA ALA A 80 5.78 2.02 -5.95
C ALA A 80 6.79 0.96 -5.47
N VAL A 81 8.06 1.16 -5.81
CA VAL A 81 9.16 0.27 -5.46
C VAL A 81 9.47 0.37 -3.96
N VAL A 82 9.51 -0.76 -3.29
CA VAL A 82 9.96 -0.91 -1.90
C VAL A 82 11.43 -1.29 -1.87
N ALA A 83 11.84 -2.24 -2.71
CA ALA A 83 13.21 -2.71 -2.82
C ALA A 83 13.55 -3.07 -4.27
N ALA A 84 14.76 -2.72 -4.70
CA ALA A 84 15.31 -3.08 -5.99
C ALA A 84 16.81 -3.39 -5.81
N TRP A 85 17.20 -4.64 -6.03
CA TRP A 85 18.56 -5.12 -5.82
C TRP A 85 19.08 -5.85 -7.06
N GLY A 86 20.38 -5.73 -7.35
CA GLY A 86 21.02 -6.33 -8.52
C GLY A 86 20.72 -5.60 -9.83
N GLU A 87 20.79 -6.33 -10.95
CA GLU A 87 20.70 -5.77 -12.31
C GLU A 87 19.24 -5.58 -12.79
N VAL A 88 18.42 -4.83 -12.06
CA VAL A 88 16.96 -4.69 -12.36
C VAL A 88 16.65 -4.03 -13.71
N GLU A 89 17.59 -3.32 -14.31
CA GLU A 89 17.45 -2.68 -15.63
C GLU A 89 17.92 -3.56 -16.80
N ARG A 90 18.61 -4.68 -16.51
CA ARG A 90 19.13 -5.56 -17.54
C ARG A 90 18.01 -6.36 -18.20
N ARG A 91 18.07 -6.50 -19.51
CA ARG A 91 17.16 -7.38 -20.25
C ARG A 91 17.57 -8.84 -20.06
N PHE A 92 16.69 -9.62 -19.42
CA PHE A 92 16.83 -11.07 -19.28
C PHE A 92 15.91 -11.81 -20.24
N MET A 93 16.26 -13.06 -20.57
CA MET A 93 15.36 -13.94 -21.28
C MET A 93 14.22 -14.38 -20.34
N CYS A 94 12.99 -13.97 -20.64
CA CYS A 94 11.84 -14.24 -19.76
C CYS A 94 11.46 -15.74 -19.64
N HIS A 95 12.01 -16.64 -20.45
CA HIS A 95 11.68 -18.07 -20.48
C HIS A 95 10.17 -18.35 -20.30
N SER A 96 9.77 -19.09 -19.27
CA SER A 96 8.37 -19.44 -19.03
C SER A 96 7.50 -18.27 -18.55
N VAL A 97 8.07 -17.16 -18.09
CA VAL A 97 7.31 -15.94 -17.74
C VAL A 97 6.52 -15.39 -18.93
N ARG A 98 6.99 -15.61 -20.18
CA ARG A 98 6.21 -15.26 -21.39
C ARG A 98 4.79 -15.82 -21.40
N LYS A 99 4.54 -16.97 -20.77
CA LYS A 99 3.22 -17.60 -20.73
C LYS A 99 2.24 -16.75 -19.94
N SER A 100 2.65 -16.18 -18.81
CA SER A 100 1.82 -15.27 -18.02
C SER A 100 1.49 -14.00 -18.78
N PHE A 101 2.44 -13.43 -19.52
CA PHE A 101 2.17 -12.29 -20.40
C PHE A 101 1.16 -12.62 -21.50
N LEU A 102 1.32 -13.78 -22.15
CA LEU A 102 0.37 -14.24 -23.17
C LEU A 102 -1.03 -14.44 -22.58
N SER A 103 -1.11 -15.02 -21.38
CA SER A 103 -2.36 -15.18 -20.64
C SER A 103 -3.00 -13.84 -20.28
N ALA A 104 -2.24 -12.81 -19.91
CA ALA A 104 -2.79 -11.48 -19.64
C ALA A 104 -3.32 -10.82 -20.92
N LEU A 105 -2.63 -11.00 -22.05
CA LEU A 105 -3.01 -10.41 -23.34
C LEU A 105 -4.27 -11.05 -23.93
N TYR A 106 -4.35 -12.38 -23.92
CA TYR A 106 -5.45 -13.13 -24.54
C TYR A 106 -6.51 -13.62 -23.54
N GLY A 107 -6.24 -13.60 -22.24
CA GLY A 107 -7.15 -14.13 -21.21
C GLY A 107 -8.43 -13.32 -21.02
N ILE A 108 -8.54 -12.14 -21.64
CA ILE A 108 -9.80 -11.38 -21.71
C ILE A 108 -10.78 -11.95 -22.76
N TYR A 109 -10.30 -12.84 -23.64
CA TYR A 109 -11.08 -13.45 -24.72
C TYR A 109 -11.40 -14.93 -24.48
N TRP A 110 -11.03 -15.46 -23.32
CA TRP A 110 -11.26 -16.85 -22.91
C TRP A 110 -12.12 -16.83 -21.65
#